data_AF-A0A7Y2A665-F1
#
_entry.id   AF-A0A7Y2A665-F1
#
_cell.length_a   1.000
_cell.length_b   1.000
_cell.length_c   1.000
_cell.angle_alpha   90.00
_cell.angle_beta   90.00
_cell.angle_gamma   90.00
#
_symmetry.space_group_name_H-M   'P 1'
#
loop_
_entity.id
_entity.type
_entity.pdbx_description
1 polymer ?
#
loop_
_entity_poly.entity_id
_entity_poly.type
_entity_poly.pdbx_seq_one_letter_code
_entity_poly.pdbx_strand_id
1 'polypeptide(L)'
;MPRFSRVTPPDSIPEGEQDMLELWRRTDAFRRSIDQRPEEKRYNFYDGPPFATGDPHYGHILAGVVKDIVPRYWTMRGHRVERRFG
;
A
#
# COMPACT_ATOMS: atom_id res chain seq x y z
N MET A 1 1.39 -14.47 -30.87
CA MET A 1 1.39 -13.67 -29.62
C MET A 1 -0.01 -13.68 -29.04
N PRO A 2 -0.20 -13.86 -27.72
CA PRO A 2 -1.53 -13.74 -27.13
C PRO A 2 -2.02 -12.31 -27.33
N ARG A 3 -3.24 -12.15 -27.84
CA ARG A 3 -3.90 -10.85 -27.97
C ARG A 3 -4.59 -10.59 -26.64
N PHE A 4 -4.27 -9.48 -25.96
CA PHE A 4 -4.97 -9.11 -24.75
C PHE A 4 -6.46 -8.90 -25.04
N SER A 5 -7.32 -9.31 -24.11
CA SER A 5 -8.75 -9.00 -24.16
C SER A 5 -8.96 -7.50 -23.92
N ARG A 6 -9.90 -6.89 -24.64
CA ARG A 6 -10.31 -5.52 -24.36
C ARG A 6 -10.98 -5.48 -22.99
N VAL A 7 -10.52 -4.58 -22.13
CA VAL A 7 -11.09 -4.33 -20.81
C VAL A 7 -11.87 -3.03 -20.86
N THR A 8 -13.05 -3.01 -20.27
CA THR A 8 -13.83 -1.78 -20.06
C THR A 8 -13.27 -1.10 -18.80
N PRO A 9 -12.84 0.17 -18.88
CA PRO A 9 -12.41 0.90 -17.70
C PRO A 9 -13.62 1.14 -16.76
N PRO A 10 -13.37 1.36 -15.46
CA PRO A 10 -14.43 1.76 -14.53
C PRO A 10 -15.04 3.11 -14.95
N ASP A 11 -16.30 3.34 -14.59
CA ASP A 11 -17.01 4.57 -14.94
C ASP A 11 -16.47 5.78 -14.16
N SER A 12 -15.80 5.54 -13.02
CA SER A 12 -15.15 6.56 -12.21
C SER A 12 -13.89 6.07 -11.48
N ILE A 13 -13.03 7.01 -11.04
CA ILE A 13 -11.85 6.68 -10.22
C ILE A 13 -12.25 6.02 -8.89
N PRO A 14 -13.22 6.53 -8.11
CA PRO A 14 -13.61 5.90 -6.83
C PRO A 14 -14.07 4.45 -7.00
N GLU A 15 -14.80 4.14 -8.07
CA GLU A 15 -15.22 2.77 -8.38
C GLU A 15 -14.01 1.87 -8.66
N GLY A 16 -13.09 2.33 -9.51
CA GLY A 16 -11.85 1.60 -9.78
C GLY A 16 -10.98 1.39 -8.53
N GLU A 17 -10.98 2.34 -7.59
CA GLU A 17 -10.29 2.21 -6.31
C GLU A 17 -10.95 1.13 -5.43
N GLN A 18 -12.28 1.03 -5.39
CA GLN A 18 -12.97 -0.05 -4.67
C GLN A 18 -12.62 -1.42 -5.23
N ASP A 19 -12.60 -1.57 -6.57
CA ASP A 19 -12.20 -2.81 -7.23
C ASP A 19 -10.76 -3.21 -6.88
N MET A 20 -9.85 -2.23 -6.82
CA MET A 20 -8.45 -2.45 -6.45
C MET A 20 -8.32 -2.87 -4.98
N LEU A 21 -9.06 -2.22 -4.08
CA LEU A 21 -9.09 -2.57 -2.66
C LEU A 21 -9.60 -4.00 -2.46
N GLU A 22 -10.65 -4.40 -3.19
CA GLU A 22 -11.18 -5.76 -3.14
C GLU A 22 -10.17 -6.78 -3.68
N LEU A 23 -9.47 -6.46 -4.77
CA LEU A 23 -8.38 -7.28 -5.29
C LEU A 23 -7.29 -7.47 -4.24
N TRP A 24 -6.85 -6.41 -3.55
CA TRP A 24 -5.82 -6.50 -2.52
C TRP A 24 -6.27 -7.34 -1.32
N ARG A 25 -7.54 -7.22 -0.89
CA ARG A 25 -8.12 -8.07 0.17
C ARG A 25 -8.15 -9.54 -0.23
N ARG A 26 -8.76 -9.85 -1.39
CA ARG A 26 -8.90 -11.23 -1.89
C ARG A 26 -7.56 -11.93 -2.07
N THR A 27 -6.53 -11.18 -2.46
CA THR A 27 -5.20 -11.74 -2.73
C THR A 27 -4.26 -11.69 -1.54
N ASP A 28 -4.68 -11.11 -0.41
CA ASP A 28 -3.83 -10.80 0.74
C ASP A 28 -2.52 -10.10 0.34
N ALA A 29 -2.64 -9.13 -0.58
CA ALA A 29 -1.51 -8.54 -1.29
C ALA A 29 -0.48 -7.92 -0.34
N PHE A 30 -0.95 -7.27 0.73
CA PHE A 30 -0.10 -6.64 1.72
C PHE A 30 0.77 -7.65 2.47
N ARG A 31 0.16 -8.68 3.04
CA ARG A 31 0.88 -9.71 3.79
C ARG A 31 1.84 -10.47 2.90
N ARG A 32 1.40 -10.85 1.69
CA ARG A 32 2.25 -11.51 0.70
C ARG A 32 3.44 -10.64 0.29
N SER A 33 3.27 -9.31 0.22
CA SER A 33 4.38 -8.40 -0.06
C SER A 33 5.50 -8.47 1.00
N ILE A 34 5.15 -8.81 2.24
CA ILE A 34 6.10 -8.97 3.34
C ILE A 34 6.69 -10.39 3.32
N ASP A 35 5.83 -11.40 3.27
CA ASP A 35 6.21 -12.82 3.44
C ASP A 35 7.04 -13.37 2.27
N GLN A 36 6.91 -12.80 1.07
CA GLN A 36 7.73 -13.19 -0.09
C GLN A 36 9.20 -12.77 0.03
N ARG A 37 9.59 -12.09 1.11
CA ARG A 37 10.92 -11.51 1.26
C ARG A 37 11.61 -12.05 2.52
N PRO A 38 12.93 -12.34 2.44
CA PRO A 38 13.69 -12.90 3.55
C PRO A 38 13.81 -11.94 4.74
N GLU A 39 13.91 -12.48 5.95
CA GLU A 39 14.05 -11.68 7.17
C GLU A 39 15.37 -10.92 7.25
N GLU A 40 16.39 -11.40 6.56
CA GLU A 40 17.71 -10.80 6.51
C GLU A 40 17.70 -9.49 5.71
N LYS A 41 16.68 -9.26 4.87
CA LYS A 41 16.49 -8.02 4.09
C LYS A 41 15.47 -7.06 4.71
N ARG A 42 15.36 -7.04 6.04
CA ARG A 42 14.48 -6.10 6.76
C ARG A 42 14.85 -4.64 6.47
N TYR A 43 13.82 -3.83 6.25
CA TYR A 43 13.90 -2.37 6.25
C TYR A 43 12.85 -1.84 7.21
N ASN A 44 13.29 -1.13 8.25
CA ASN A 44 12.42 -0.59 9.29
C ASN A 44 12.10 0.87 8.97
N PHE A 45 10.82 1.15 8.74
CA PHE A 45 10.31 2.51 8.60
C PHE A 45 9.61 2.90 9.90
N TYR A 46 10.09 3.95 10.55
CA TYR A 46 9.49 4.43 11.80
C TYR A 46 8.41 5.46 11.48
N ASP A 47 7.18 5.09 11.81
CA ASP A 47 6.05 6.01 11.79
C ASP A 47 5.84 6.59 13.20
N GLY A 48 5.75 7.92 13.29
CA GLY A 48 5.45 8.59 14.55
C GLY A 48 3.95 8.52 14.85
N PRO A 49 3.55 8.14 16.08
CA PRO A 49 2.14 7.93 16.38
C PRO A 49 1.33 9.22 16.21
N PRO A 50 0.18 9.19 15.52
CA PRO A 50 -0.69 10.35 15.45
C PRO A 50 -1.36 10.55 16.80
N PHE A 51 -1.66 11.81 17.12
CA PHE A 51 -2.57 12.10 18.22
C PHE A 51 -4.00 11.80 17.76
N ALA A 52 -4.71 10.95 18.49
CA ALA A 52 -6.11 10.61 18.23
C ALA A 52 -7.07 11.74 18.67
N THR A 53 -6.79 12.97 18.24
CA THR A 53 -7.55 14.18 18.60
C THR A 53 -7.92 14.95 17.36
N GLY A 54 -9.22 15.23 17.20
CA GLY A 54 -9.76 15.96 16.04
C GLY A 54 -9.90 15.11 14.79
N ASP A 55 -10.51 15.69 13.75
CA ASP A 55 -10.71 15.01 12.47
C ASP A 55 -9.45 15.07 11.60
N PRO A 56 -9.21 14.04 10.77
CA PRO A 56 -8.17 14.08 9.75
C PRO A 56 -8.34 15.30 8.84
N HIS A 57 -7.23 15.99 8.59
CA HIS A 57 -7.13 17.13 7.67
C HIS A 57 -6.02 16.88 6.64
N TYR A 58 -5.86 17.78 5.66
CA TYR A 58 -4.92 17.59 4.54
C TYR A 58 -3.48 17.20 4.95
N GLY A 59 -3.00 17.69 6.10
CA GLY A 59 -1.70 17.32 6.65
C GLY A 59 -1.57 15.82 6.95
N HIS A 60 -2.66 15.19 7.39
CA HIS A 60 -2.73 13.75 7.59
C HIS A 60 -2.63 12.99 6.27
N ILE A 61 -3.27 13.49 5.21
CA ILE A 61 -3.22 12.89 3.88
C ILE A 61 -1.78 12.95 3.34
N LEU A 62 -1.17 14.13 3.34
CA LEU A 62 0.19 14.30 2.82
C LEU A 62 1.19 13.42 3.57
N ALA A 63 1.16 13.43 4.90
CA ALA A 63 2.04 12.59 5.70
C ALA A 63 1.77 11.10 5.44
N GLY A 64 0.50 10.68 5.41
CA GLY A 64 0.10 9.30 5.12
C GLY A 64 0.59 8.81 3.76
N VAL A 65 0.49 9.64 2.72
CA VAL A 65 0.97 9.31 1.37
C VAL A 65 2.49 9.10 1.36
N VAL A 66 3.26 9.98 2.00
CA VAL A 66 4.73 9.81 2.08
C VAL A 66 5.09 8.55 2.87
N LYS A 67 4.40 8.32 3.99
CA LYS A 67 4.57 7.15 4.86
C LYS A 67 4.18 5.82 4.17
N ASP A 68 3.38 5.84 3.12
CA ASP A 68 3.05 4.65 2.31
C ASP A 68 4.01 4.47 1.12
N ILE A 69 4.34 5.55 0.40
CA ILE A 69 5.20 5.50 -0.80
C ILE A 69 6.61 5.00 -0.47
N VAL A 70 7.23 5.49 0.61
CA VAL A 70 8.62 5.12 0.96
C VAL A 70 8.74 3.62 1.26
N PRO A 71 7.90 3.02 2.13
CA PRO A 71 7.86 1.57 2.31
C PRO A 71 7.56 0.77 1.04
N ARG A 72 6.69 1.24 0.15
CA ARG A 72 6.41 0.57 -1.14
C ARG A 72 7.63 0.55 -2.04
N TYR A 73 8.34 1.67 -2.16
CA TYR A 73 9.59 1.76 -2.90
C TYR A 73 10.60 0.71 -2.41
N TRP A 74 10.86 0.64 -1.11
CA TRP A 74 11.81 -0.35 -0.55
C TRP A 74 11.33 -1.80 -0.71
N THR A 75 10.02 -2.04 -0.65
CA THR A 75 9.44 -3.36 -0.97
C THR A 75 9.73 -3.75 -2.41
N MET A 76 9.56 -2.83 -3.37
CA MET A 76 9.88 -3.06 -4.79
C MET A 76 11.39 -3.24 -5.03
N ARG A 77 12.24 -2.68 -4.17
CA ARG A 77 13.70 -2.92 -4.16
C ARG A 77 14.11 -4.26 -3.52
N GLY A 78 13.15 -5.07 -3.07
CA GLY A 78 13.40 -6.41 -2.54
C GLY A 78 13.61 -6.48 -1.02
N HIS A 79 13.33 -5.40 -0.28
CA HIS A 79 13.41 -5.39 1.17
C HIS A 79 12.11 -5.84 1.82
N ARG A 80 12.20 -6.61 2.91
CA ARG A 80 11.06 -6.95 3.76
C ARG A 80 10.72 -5.73 4.60
N VAL A 81 9.59 -5.08 4.30
CA VAL A 81 9.14 -3.87 5.00
C VAL A 81 7.88 -4.18 5.79
N GLU A 82 8.04 -4.45 7.08
CA GLU A 82 6.90 -4.53 8.00
C GLU A 82 6.44 -3.11 8.32
N ARG A 83 5.13 -2.83 8.16
CA ARG A 83 4.57 -1.53 8.54
C ARG A 83 3.66 -1.72 9.74
N ARG A 84 3.90 -0.93 10.78
CA ARG A 84 3.05 -0.84 11.96
C ARG A 84 2.55 0.59 12.06
N PHE A 85 1.24 0.72 12.11
CA PHE A 85 0.60 1.97 12.49
C PHE A 85 0.49 1.96 14.02
N GLY A 86 0.92 3.04 14.67
CA GLY A 86 0.88 3.23 16.12
C GLY A 86 0.39 4.62 16.43
#